data_AF-V4KJA7-F1
#
_entry.id   AF-V4KJA7-F1
#
_cell.length_a   1.000
_cell.length_b   1.000
_cell.length_c   1.000
_cell.angle_alpha   90.00
_cell.angle_beta   90.00
_cell.angle_gamma   90.00
#
_symmetry.space_group_name_H-M   'P 1'
#
loop_
_entity.id
_entity.type
_entity.pdbx_description
1 polymer ?
#
loop_
_entity_poly.entity_id
_entity_poly.type
_entity_poly.pdbx_seq_one_letter_code
_entity_poly.pdbx_strand_id
1 'polypeptide(L)'
;MAITIRIYVTLLLSFLLFSTLRAFYLPGVAPRDFQKGDPLYVKVNKLSSTKTQLPYDYYYLNYCKPPKILNTGENLGEVLRGDRIENSVYTFEMLEDQPCRVGCRVKVDAVSAKNFREKIDDEYRANMILDNLPVAVLRQRRDGSQSTTYEHGFRVGFKGSYEGSKEEKYFIHNHLSFRVMYHRDEESDSSRIVGFEVTPNSMLHEYKEWDEKNPQLTTCNKDTKNLIQSNTIPQEVEEGKEIVFTYDVTFKESEIKWASRWDTYLLMNDDQIHWFSIINSLMIVLFLSGMVAMIMMRTLYKDISNYNQLETKTRLRKKP
;
A
#
# COMPACT_ATOMS: atom_id res chain seq x y z
N MET A 1 -45.21 38.01 -30.19
CA MET A 1 -44.18 38.15 -29.14
C MET A 1 -44.41 37.18 -27.96
N ALA A 2 -45.61 37.09 -27.39
CA ALA A 2 -45.90 36.20 -26.25
C ALA A 2 -45.79 34.69 -26.56
N ILE A 3 -46.14 34.25 -27.77
CA ILE A 3 -46.09 32.83 -28.18
C ILE A 3 -44.64 32.35 -28.30
N THR A 4 -43.76 33.19 -28.87
CA THR A 4 -42.34 32.89 -29.01
C THR A 4 -41.65 32.72 -27.65
N ILE A 5 -41.99 33.58 -26.68
CA ILE A 5 -41.47 33.49 -25.31
C ILE A 5 -41.92 32.19 -24.64
N ARG A 6 -43.18 31.78 -24.80
CA ARG A 6 -43.67 30.51 -24.26
C ARG A 6 -42.92 29.30 -24.82
N ILE A 7 -42.64 29.31 -26.12
CA ILE A 7 -41.88 28.22 -26.78
C ILE A 7 -40.45 28.14 -26.23
N TYR A 8 -39.76 29.28 -26.12
CA TYR A 8 -38.41 29.32 -25.55
C TYR A 8 -38.38 28.89 -24.08
N VAL A 9 -39.36 29.30 -23.27
CA VAL A 9 -39.47 28.87 -21.87
C VAL A 9 -39.73 27.37 -21.77
N THR A 10 -40.60 26.79 -22.60
CA THR A 10 -40.82 25.33 -22.61
C THR A 10 -39.60 24.55 -23.09
N LEU A 11 -38.85 25.08 -24.07
CA LEU A 11 -37.60 24.47 -24.55
C LEU A 11 -36.52 24.50 -23.48
N LEU A 12 -36.37 25.62 -22.78
CA LEU A 12 -35.43 25.78 -21.67
C LEU A 12 -35.78 24.84 -20.49
N LEU A 13 -37.07 24.72 -20.15
CA LEU A 13 -37.55 23.80 -19.11
C LEU A 13 -37.30 22.34 -19.51
N SER A 14 -37.49 21.99 -20.79
CA SER A 14 -37.20 20.64 -21.29
C SER A 14 -35.70 20.33 -21.21
N PHE A 15 -34.83 21.30 -21.51
CA PHE A 15 -33.38 21.12 -21.44
C PHE A 15 -32.88 20.95 -20.00
N LEU A 16 -33.51 21.64 -19.03
CA LEU A 16 -33.28 21.46 -17.59
C LEU A 16 -33.80 20.13 -17.04
N LEU A 17 -34.82 19.52 -17.67
CA LEU A 17 -35.30 18.19 -17.31
C LEU A 17 -34.44 17.06 -17.92
N PHE A 18 -33.72 17.33 -19.01
CA PHE A 18 -32.77 16.37 -19.62
C PHE A 18 -31.40 16.31 -18.94
N SER A 19 -31.09 17.23 -18.02
CA SER A 19 -29.98 17.04 -17.08
C SER A 19 -30.40 16.07 -15.96
N THR A 20 -30.78 14.85 -16.33
CA THR A 20 -30.79 13.75 -15.37
C THR A 20 -29.36 13.52 -14.93
N LEU A 21 -29.09 13.82 -13.66
CA LEU A 21 -27.84 13.57 -12.97
C LEU A 21 -27.35 12.14 -13.26
N ARG A 22 -26.41 12.00 -14.20
CA ARG A 22 -25.45 10.91 -14.10
C ARG A 22 -24.46 11.34 -13.01
N ALA A 23 -24.86 11.14 -11.76
CA ALA A 23 -23.95 11.23 -10.64
C ALA A 23 -22.81 10.24 -10.92
N PHE A 24 -21.66 10.76 -11.33
CA PHE A 24 -20.47 9.96 -11.57
C PHE A 24 -19.96 9.54 -10.20
N TYR A 25 -20.32 8.31 -9.80
CA TYR A 25 -19.79 7.73 -8.59
C TYR A 25 -18.33 7.34 -8.86
N LEU A 26 -17.42 7.91 -8.07
CA LEU A 26 -16.03 7.49 -8.07
C LEU A 26 -15.96 6.15 -7.30
N PRO A 27 -15.64 5.03 -7.97
CA PRO A 27 -15.45 3.76 -7.29
C PRO A 27 -14.36 3.89 -6.22
N GLY A 28 -14.57 3.23 -5.08
CA GLY A 28 -13.68 3.26 -3.91
C GLY A 28 -13.91 4.40 -2.92
N VAL A 29 -14.94 5.25 -3.07
CA VAL A 29 -15.17 6.43 -2.20
C VAL A 29 -16.34 6.29 -1.22
N ALA A 30 -17.42 5.57 -1.55
CA ALA A 30 -18.52 5.32 -0.61
C ALA A 30 -18.24 4.09 0.28
N PRO A 31 -18.79 4.09 1.51
CA PRO A 31 -18.74 2.94 2.39
C PRO A 31 -19.42 1.72 1.78
N ARG A 32 -18.83 0.55 2.02
CA ARG A 32 -19.46 -0.74 1.77
C ARG A 32 -19.90 -1.34 3.10
N ASP A 33 -21.16 -1.72 3.15
CA ASP A 33 -21.77 -2.39 4.29
C ASP A 33 -21.72 -3.90 4.06
N PHE A 34 -21.26 -4.64 5.07
CA PHE A 34 -21.12 -6.09 5.02
C PHE A 34 -21.99 -6.75 6.09
N GLN A 35 -22.61 -7.86 5.72
CA GLN A 35 -23.35 -8.77 6.59
C GLN A 35 -22.42 -9.91 7.05
N LYS A 36 -22.81 -10.61 8.11
CA LYS A 36 -22.12 -11.83 8.53
C LYS A 36 -22.13 -12.88 7.41
N GLY A 37 -20.98 -13.48 7.13
CA GLY A 37 -20.79 -14.49 6.08
C GLY A 37 -20.52 -13.91 4.69
N ASP A 38 -20.56 -12.58 4.51
CA ASP A 38 -20.23 -11.98 3.23
C ASP A 38 -18.77 -12.26 2.84
N PRO A 39 -18.50 -12.58 1.57
CA PRO A 39 -17.14 -12.87 1.12
C PRO A 39 -16.33 -11.57 1.02
N LEU A 40 -15.15 -11.59 1.65
CA LEU A 40 -14.19 -10.51 1.59
C LEU A 40 -12.96 -10.95 0.79
N TYR A 41 -12.71 -10.26 -0.31
CA TYR A 41 -11.60 -10.57 -1.20
C TYR A 41 -10.39 -9.68 -0.90
N VAL A 42 -9.32 -10.28 -0.43
CA VAL A 42 -8.04 -9.58 -0.28
C VAL A 42 -7.37 -9.46 -1.63
N LYS A 43 -6.83 -8.29 -1.90
CA LYS A 43 -6.06 -7.99 -3.10
C LYS A 43 -4.60 -7.83 -2.76
N VAL A 44 -3.74 -8.13 -3.72
CA VAL A 44 -2.30 -7.92 -3.62
C VAL A 44 -1.91 -6.72 -4.49
N ASN A 45 -0.89 -5.99 -4.06
CA ASN A 45 -0.34 -4.85 -4.81
C ASN A 45 1.15 -5.12 -5.09
N LYS A 46 2.03 -4.14 -4.95
CA LYS A 46 3.47 -4.27 -5.17
C LYS A 46 4.24 -4.75 -3.95
N LEU A 47 5.41 -5.32 -4.19
CA LEU A 47 6.49 -5.45 -3.24
C LEU A 47 7.26 -4.13 -3.20
N SER A 48 7.44 -3.56 -2.01
CA SER A 48 8.17 -2.31 -1.80
C SER A 48 9.26 -2.48 -0.75
N SER A 49 10.39 -1.82 -0.92
CA SER A 49 11.51 -1.86 0.02
C SER A 49 11.80 -0.45 0.54
N THR A 50 12.29 -0.35 1.78
CA THR A 50 12.85 0.89 2.34
C THR A 50 14.30 1.11 1.93
N LYS A 51 14.99 0.06 1.46
CA LYS A 51 16.39 0.13 0.98
C LYS A 51 16.49 0.48 -0.50
N THR A 52 15.58 -0.05 -1.31
CA THR A 52 15.62 0.12 -2.77
C THR A 52 14.40 0.86 -3.29
N GLN A 53 14.56 1.72 -4.29
CA GLN A 53 13.48 2.52 -4.87
C GLN A 53 12.62 1.79 -5.92
N LEU A 54 12.99 0.56 -6.30
CA LEU A 54 12.30 -0.19 -7.35
C LEU A 54 11.19 -1.08 -6.75
N PRO A 55 9.91 -0.82 -7.06
CA PRO A 55 8.83 -1.74 -6.73
C PRO A 55 8.81 -2.93 -7.68
N TYR A 56 8.33 -4.08 -7.20
CA TYR A 56 8.12 -5.30 -7.98
C TYR A 56 6.67 -5.74 -7.87
N ASP A 57 6.14 -6.42 -8.89
CA ASP A 57 4.80 -7.03 -8.81
C ASP A 57 4.77 -8.11 -7.72
N TYR A 58 3.66 -8.32 -7.02
CA TYR A 58 3.55 -9.32 -5.94
C TYR A 58 3.97 -10.73 -6.40
N TYR A 59 3.47 -11.13 -7.58
CA TYR A 59 3.74 -12.45 -8.17
C TYR A 59 5.09 -12.59 -8.87
N TYR A 60 5.97 -11.57 -8.74
CA TYR A 60 7.38 -11.71 -9.07
C TYR A 60 8.05 -12.76 -8.17
N LEU A 61 7.68 -12.77 -6.88
CA LEU A 61 8.02 -13.85 -5.98
C LEU A 61 7.06 -15.02 -6.19
N ASN A 62 7.56 -16.24 -5.94
CA ASN A 62 6.82 -17.46 -6.16
C ASN A 62 5.81 -17.74 -5.03
N TYR A 63 4.87 -16.80 -4.83
CA TYR A 63 3.73 -16.91 -3.94
C TYR A 63 2.59 -17.71 -4.60
N CYS A 64 1.54 -17.99 -3.82
CA CYS A 64 0.32 -18.61 -4.30
C CYS A 64 -0.38 -17.78 -5.37
N LYS A 65 -0.56 -18.34 -6.56
CA LYS A 65 -1.25 -17.69 -7.68
C LYS A 65 -2.66 -18.24 -7.81
N PRO A 66 -3.69 -17.38 -7.96
CA PRO A 66 -5.02 -17.84 -8.33
C PRO A 66 -5.02 -18.39 -9.77
N PRO A 67 -6.03 -19.19 -10.17
CA PRO A 67 -6.11 -19.78 -11.52
C PRO A 67 -6.03 -18.76 -12.65
N LYS A 68 -6.54 -17.55 -12.41
CA LYS A 68 -6.44 -16.42 -13.32
C LYS A 68 -6.15 -15.15 -12.51
N ILE A 69 -5.06 -14.49 -12.89
CA ILE A 69 -4.69 -13.18 -12.35
C ILE A 69 -5.49 -12.12 -13.11
N LEU A 70 -6.26 -11.33 -12.36
CA LEU A 70 -7.10 -10.25 -12.84
C LEU A 70 -6.64 -8.97 -12.16
N ASN A 71 -6.37 -7.94 -12.97
CA ASN A 71 -6.10 -6.61 -12.45
C ASN A 71 -7.43 -5.92 -12.11
N THR A 72 -7.57 -5.52 -10.85
CA THR A 72 -8.73 -4.81 -10.30
C THR A 72 -8.27 -3.47 -9.77
N GLY A 73 -8.19 -2.46 -10.65
CA GLY A 73 -8.03 -1.07 -10.22
C GLY A 73 -9.33 -0.56 -9.60
N GLU A 74 -9.29 -0.04 -8.38
CA GLU A 74 -10.48 0.41 -7.66
C GLU A 74 -10.80 1.87 -7.95
N ASN A 75 -9.79 2.70 -8.23
CA ASN A 75 -9.99 4.10 -8.54
C ASN A 75 -9.07 4.62 -9.66
N LEU A 76 -9.46 5.77 -10.22
CA LEU A 76 -8.72 6.44 -11.29
C LEU A 76 -7.29 6.81 -10.87
N GLY A 77 -7.09 7.14 -9.59
CA GLY A 77 -5.77 7.49 -9.05
C GLY A 77 -4.78 6.32 -9.06
N GLU A 78 -5.23 5.10 -8.79
CA GLU A 78 -4.43 3.87 -8.86
C GLU A 78 -4.04 3.54 -10.30
N VAL A 79 -5.00 3.69 -11.22
CA VAL A 79 -4.75 3.49 -12.66
C VAL A 79 -3.70 4.50 -13.17
N LEU A 80 -3.82 5.77 -12.78
CA LEU A 80 -2.86 6.82 -13.18
C LEU A 80 -1.47 6.65 -12.55
N ARG A 81 -1.39 6.11 -11.34
CA ARG A 81 -0.12 5.73 -10.70
C ARG A 81 0.51 4.49 -11.31
N GLY A 82 -0.22 3.77 -12.16
CA GLY A 82 0.21 2.50 -12.74
C GLY A 82 0.29 1.37 -11.70
N ASP A 83 -0.42 1.50 -10.57
CA ASP A 83 -0.47 0.45 -9.56
C ASP A 83 -1.23 -0.76 -10.15
N ARG A 84 -0.62 -1.94 -10.12
CA ARG A 84 -1.22 -3.20 -10.57
C ARG A 84 -1.78 -3.92 -9.36
N ILE A 85 -3.03 -3.62 -9.02
CA ILE A 85 -3.74 -4.32 -7.95
C ILE A 85 -4.36 -5.58 -8.54
N GLU A 86 -4.03 -6.74 -7.97
CA GLU A 86 -4.43 -8.03 -8.50
C GLU A 86 -5.19 -8.85 -7.46
N ASN A 87 -6.06 -9.74 -7.92
CA ASN A 87 -6.74 -10.69 -7.04
C ASN A 87 -5.73 -11.65 -6.39
N SER A 88 -6.03 -12.09 -5.16
CA SER A 88 -5.21 -13.05 -4.41
C SER A 88 -5.97 -14.35 -4.10
N VAL A 89 -5.28 -15.32 -3.50
CA VAL A 89 -5.90 -16.56 -3.00
C VAL A 89 -6.57 -16.39 -1.64
N TYR A 90 -6.33 -15.27 -0.95
CA TYR A 90 -6.85 -15.03 0.39
C TYR A 90 -8.30 -14.53 0.30
N THR A 91 -9.22 -15.36 0.78
CA THR A 91 -10.65 -15.03 0.87
C THR A 91 -11.10 -15.22 2.31
N PHE A 92 -11.78 -14.22 2.85
CA PHE A 92 -12.32 -14.23 4.21
C PHE A 92 -13.84 -14.25 4.18
N GLU A 93 -14.45 -14.72 5.26
CA GLU A 93 -15.89 -14.69 5.48
C GLU A 93 -16.15 -13.70 6.63
N MET A 94 -16.96 -12.67 6.37
CA MET A 94 -17.15 -11.56 7.31
C MET A 94 -17.72 -12.05 8.65
N LEU A 95 -17.10 -11.66 9.77
CA LEU A 95 -17.45 -12.09 11.13
C LEU A 95 -17.36 -13.61 11.38
N GLU A 96 -16.57 -14.32 10.56
CA GLU A 96 -16.28 -15.74 10.77
C GLU A 96 -14.78 -15.97 10.93
N ASP A 97 -14.37 -16.34 12.13
CA ASP A 97 -12.97 -16.66 12.42
C ASP A 97 -12.54 -17.92 11.66
N GLN A 98 -11.49 -17.78 10.85
CA GLN A 98 -10.96 -18.84 10.01
C GLN A 98 -9.55 -19.19 10.47
N PRO A 99 -9.37 -20.16 11.38
CA PRO A 99 -8.03 -20.60 11.81
C PRO A 99 -7.36 -21.48 10.74
N CYS A 100 -6.07 -21.27 10.50
CA CYS A 100 -5.19 -22.20 9.76
C CYS A 100 -5.73 -22.63 8.38
N ARG A 101 -6.21 -21.68 7.57
CA ARG A 101 -6.53 -21.93 6.16
C ARG A 101 -5.25 -22.13 5.36
N VAL A 102 -5.24 -23.15 4.51
CA VAL A 102 -4.14 -23.41 3.58
C VAL A 102 -4.40 -22.64 2.29
N GLY A 103 -3.44 -21.80 1.88
CA GLY A 103 -3.50 -21.08 0.62
C GLY A 103 -3.02 -21.94 -0.54
N CYS A 104 -1.77 -22.40 -0.47
CA CYS A 104 -1.20 -23.29 -1.47
C CYS A 104 0.10 -23.92 -0.98
N ARG A 105 0.64 -24.84 -1.79
CA ARG A 105 2.00 -25.36 -1.68
C ARG A 105 2.80 -24.99 -2.92
N VAL A 106 4.01 -24.50 -2.70
CA VAL A 106 4.93 -24.12 -3.77
C VAL A 106 6.25 -24.87 -3.59
N LYS A 107 6.74 -25.45 -4.67
CA LYS A 107 8.09 -26.01 -4.72
C LYS A 107 9.09 -24.91 -5.09
N VAL A 108 10.14 -24.77 -4.30
CA VAL A 108 11.16 -23.76 -4.49
C VAL A 108 12.22 -24.26 -5.47
N ASP A 109 12.32 -23.62 -6.63
CA ASP A 109 13.42 -23.81 -7.57
C ASP A 109 14.61 -22.89 -7.24
N ALA A 110 15.77 -23.11 -7.87
CA ALA A 110 16.97 -22.30 -7.65
C ALA A 110 16.73 -20.79 -7.84
N VAL A 111 15.93 -20.43 -8.86
CA VAL A 111 15.62 -19.04 -9.18
C VAL A 111 14.72 -18.43 -8.12
N SER A 112 13.64 -19.11 -7.69
CA SER A 112 12.79 -18.61 -6.61
C SER A 112 13.55 -18.49 -5.30
N ALA A 113 14.39 -19.48 -4.95
CA ALA A 113 15.21 -19.43 -3.74
C ALA A 113 16.10 -18.17 -3.74
N LYS A 114 16.78 -17.92 -4.86
CA LYS A 114 17.60 -16.72 -5.04
C LYS A 114 16.77 -15.44 -4.92
N ASN A 115 15.66 -15.35 -5.63
CA ASN A 115 14.78 -14.18 -5.60
C ASN A 115 14.25 -13.90 -4.19
N PHE A 116 13.83 -14.93 -3.45
CA PHE A 116 13.40 -14.77 -2.07
C PHE A 116 14.53 -14.25 -1.19
N ARG A 117 15.74 -14.82 -1.28
CA ARG A 117 16.91 -14.38 -0.49
C ARG A 117 17.27 -12.92 -0.76
N GLU A 118 17.36 -12.53 -2.03
CA GLU A 118 17.64 -11.15 -2.43
C GLU A 118 16.57 -10.17 -1.89
N LYS A 119 15.29 -10.53 -2.01
CA LYS A 119 14.20 -9.68 -1.49
C LYS A 119 14.15 -9.62 0.04
N ILE A 120 14.60 -10.66 0.73
CA ILE A 120 14.76 -10.63 2.19
C ILE A 120 15.91 -9.70 2.59
N ASP A 121 17.06 -9.77 1.90
CA ASP A 121 18.22 -8.90 2.16
C ASP A 121 17.90 -7.41 1.97
N ASP A 122 17.16 -7.13 0.91
CA ASP A 122 16.70 -5.78 0.58
C ASP A 122 15.50 -5.32 1.42
N GLU A 123 15.05 -6.09 2.42
CA GLU A 123 13.92 -5.76 3.30
C GLU A 123 12.63 -5.43 2.53
N TYR A 124 12.35 -6.17 1.47
CA TYR A 124 11.07 -6.02 0.76
C TYR A 124 9.89 -6.40 1.64
N ARG A 125 8.81 -5.67 1.41
CA ARG A 125 7.54 -5.81 2.10
C ARG A 125 6.45 -6.05 1.06
N ALA A 126 5.61 -7.04 1.34
CA ALA A 126 4.45 -7.34 0.54
C ALA A 126 3.26 -6.48 0.97
N ASN A 127 2.69 -5.74 0.02
CA ASN A 127 1.52 -4.92 0.24
C ASN A 127 0.26 -5.66 -0.22
N MET A 128 -0.75 -5.65 0.65
CA MET A 128 -2.09 -6.19 0.39
C MET A 128 -3.13 -5.13 0.72
N ILE A 129 -4.34 -5.29 0.17
CA ILE A 129 -5.44 -4.35 0.29
C ILE A 129 -6.72 -5.11 0.59
N LEU A 130 -7.50 -4.61 1.55
CA LEU A 130 -8.84 -5.09 1.89
C LEU A 130 -9.78 -3.89 2.05
N ASP A 131 -10.88 -3.84 1.29
CA ASP A 131 -11.83 -2.71 1.30
C ASP A 131 -11.14 -1.32 1.20
N ASN A 132 -10.17 -1.24 0.30
CA ASN A 132 -9.29 -0.08 0.06
C ASN A 132 -8.31 0.24 1.20
N LEU A 133 -8.31 -0.48 2.32
CA LEU A 133 -7.32 -0.29 3.38
C LEU A 133 -6.04 -1.09 3.09
N PRO A 134 -4.86 -0.49 3.25
CA PRO A 134 -3.61 -1.20 3.14
C PRO A 134 -3.42 -2.11 4.36
N VAL A 135 -2.81 -3.27 4.13
CA VAL A 135 -2.38 -4.14 5.24
C VAL A 135 -1.30 -3.44 6.06
N ALA A 136 -1.39 -3.54 7.38
CA ALA A 136 -0.37 -3.01 8.26
C ALA A 136 0.08 -4.00 9.33
N VAL A 137 1.36 -3.93 9.68
CA VAL A 137 1.95 -4.70 10.79
C VAL A 137 2.04 -3.80 12.00
N LEU A 138 1.57 -4.27 13.16
CA LEU A 138 1.72 -3.56 14.42
C LEU A 138 3.16 -3.66 14.93
N ARG A 139 3.78 -2.51 15.19
CA ARG A 139 5.07 -2.39 15.86
C ARG A 139 4.86 -1.77 17.23
N GLN A 140 5.13 -2.56 18.26
CA GLN A 140 5.22 -2.03 19.62
C GLN A 140 6.52 -1.23 19.76
N ARG A 141 6.40 0.00 20.27
CA ARG A 141 7.58 0.80 20.60
C ARG A 141 8.34 0.12 21.75
N ARG A 142 9.66 0.01 21.63
CA ARG A 142 10.52 -0.60 22.68
C ARG A 142 10.53 0.19 24.00
N ASP A 143 9.92 1.37 24.01
CA ASP A 143 9.96 2.36 25.09
C ASP A 143 8.77 2.25 26.07
N GLY A 144 7.99 1.16 26.02
CA GLY A 144 6.87 0.94 26.94
C GLY A 144 5.65 1.89 26.77
N SER A 145 5.72 2.87 25.87
CA SER A 145 4.56 3.70 25.52
C SER A 145 3.53 2.89 24.72
N GLN A 146 2.24 3.06 25.03
CA GLN A 146 1.11 2.43 24.32
C GLN A 146 0.93 2.93 22.87
N SER A 147 1.87 3.74 22.34
CA SER A 147 1.81 4.18 20.95
C SER A 147 2.16 3.01 20.02
N THR A 148 1.14 2.37 19.45
CA THR A 148 1.29 1.39 18.37
C THR A 148 1.62 2.13 17.09
N THR A 149 2.86 2.04 16.64
CA THR A 149 3.22 2.42 15.27
C THR A 149 2.87 1.23 14.41
N TYR A 150 2.07 1.38 13.38
CA TYR A 150 1.93 0.33 12.39
C TYR A 150 3.01 0.54 11.31
N GLU A 151 3.12 -0.37 10.37
CA GLU A 151 3.91 -0.13 9.17
C GLU A 151 3.24 -0.81 7.97
N HIS A 152 3.24 -0.18 6.80
CA HIS A 152 2.56 -0.72 5.61
C HIS A 152 3.23 -1.97 5.02
N GLY A 153 2.44 -3.02 4.84
CA GLY A 153 2.96 -4.29 4.33
C GLY A 153 3.73 -5.07 5.38
N PHE A 154 3.93 -6.36 5.11
CA PHE A 154 4.73 -7.24 5.95
C PHE A 154 6.02 -7.64 5.23
N ARG A 155 7.11 -7.85 5.99
CA ARG A 155 8.39 -8.27 5.42
C ARG A 155 8.25 -9.64 4.76
N VAL A 156 8.89 -9.86 3.62
CA VAL A 156 8.90 -11.16 2.93
C VAL A 156 9.45 -12.27 3.84
N GLY A 157 10.44 -11.93 4.66
CA GLY A 157 11.08 -12.86 5.58
C GLY A 157 12.11 -12.17 6.44
N PHE A 158 13.01 -12.95 7.04
CA PHE A 158 14.10 -12.46 7.87
C PHE A 158 15.33 -13.36 7.76
N LYS A 159 16.48 -12.82 8.17
CA LYS A 159 17.70 -13.61 8.39
C LYS A 159 17.82 -13.96 9.86
N GLY A 160 18.24 -15.18 10.14
CA GLY A 160 18.49 -15.64 11.50
C GLY A 160 19.45 -16.82 11.51
N SER A 161 19.87 -17.22 12.70
CA SER A 161 20.68 -18.42 12.92
C SER A 161 19.98 -19.31 13.93
N TYR A 162 20.18 -20.62 13.81
CA TYR A 162 19.73 -21.55 14.84
C TYR A 162 20.60 -21.41 16.09
N GLU A 163 20.02 -21.64 17.26
CA GLU A 163 20.75 -21.66 18.52
C GLU A 163 21.97 -22.61 18.41
N GLY A 164 23.17 -22.07 18.67
CA GLY A 164 24.43 -22.81 18.58
C GLY A 164 25.08 -22.84 17.19
N SER A 165 24.41 -22.36 16.13
CA SER A 165 25.00 -22.20 14.80
C SER A 165 25.41 -20.74 14.56
N LYS A 166 26.55 -20.53 13.88
CA LYS A 166 26.96 -19.20 13.39
C LYS A 166 26.54 -18.93 11.95
N GLU A 167 25.88 -19.90 11.31
CA GLU A 167 25.48 -19.79 9.92
C GLU A 167 24.16 -19.02 9.83
N GLU A 168 24.18 -17.88 9.15
CA GLU A 168 22.97 -17.12 8.87
C GLU A 168 22.19 -17.81 7.76
N LYS A 169 20.94 -18.12 8.05
CA LYS A 169 19.97 -18.68 7.11
C LYS A 169 18.83 -17.70 6.86
N TYR A 170 18.15 -17.93 5.75
CA TYR A 170 17.03 -17.12 5.29
C TYR A 170 15.72 -17.85 5.59
N PHE A 171 14.83 -17.15 6.29
CA PHE A 171 13.50 -17.65 6.65
C PHE A 171 12.42 -16.80 6.00
N ILE A 172 11.37 -17.45 5.51
CA ILE A 172 10.23 -16.79 4.85
C ILE A 172 9.04 -16.69 5.81
N HIS A 173 8.29 -15.59 5.74
CA HIS A 173 6.99 -15.50 6.39
C HIS A 173 5.93 -16.17 5.51
N ASN A 174 5.69 -17.45 5.78
CA ASN A 174 4.74 -18.27 5.05
C ASN A 174 3.39 -18.42 5.78
N HIS A 175 3.28 -17.98 7.03
CA HIS A 175 2.03 -17.93 7.77
C HIS A 175 1.61 -16.49 8.07
N LEU A 176 0.40 -16.10 7.67
CA LEU A 176 -0.11 -14.75 7.89
C LEU A 176 -1.33 -14.78 8.80
N SER A 177 -1.20 -14.19 9.99
CA SER A 177 -2.33 -14.02 10.89
C SER A 177 -2.99 -12.67 10.66
N PHE A 178 -4.12 -12.67 9.96
CA PHE A 178 -4.88 -11.46 9.65
C PHE A 178 -5.84 -11.12 10.78
N ARG A 179 -5.89 -9.83 11.10
CA ARG A 179 -6.88 -9.27 12.01
C ARG A 179 -7.65 -8.17 11.30
N VAL A 180 -8.93 -8.42 11.07
CA VAL A 180 -9.85 -7.49 10.42
C VAL A 180 -10.63 -6.76 11.50
N MET A 181 -10.44 -5.44 11.58
CA MET A 181 -11.20 -4.60 12.49
C MET A 181 -12.44 -4.09 11.79
N TYR A 182 -13.58 -4.18 12.47
CA TYR A 182 -14.85 -3.72 11.94
C TYR A 182 -15.58 -2.82 12.94
N HIS A 183 -16.41 -1.93 12.41
CA HIS A 183 -17.33 -1.11 13.17
C HIS A 183 -18.75 -1.56 12.84
N ARG A 184 -19.51 -1.94 13.86
CA ARG A 184 -20.91 -2.33 13.70
C ARG A 184 -21.79 -1.10 13.78
N ASP A 185 -22.72 -0.98 12.85
CA ASP A 185 -23.77 0.02 12.88
C ASP A 185 -24.96 -0.52 13.68
N GLU A 186 -25.31 0.15 14.78
CA GLU A 186 -26.40 -0.27 15.68
C GLU A 186 -27.78 -0.18 15.02
N GLU A 187 -27.96 0.67 14.01
CA GLU A 187 -29.26 0.88 13.35
C GLU A 187 -29.54 -0.15 12.25
N SER A 188 -28.51 -0.51 11.47
CA SER A 188 -28.65 -1.37 10.29
C SER A 188 -28.18 -2.81 10.50
N ASP A 189 -27.59 -3.11 11.66
CA ASP A 189 -26.87 -4.36 11.98
C ASP A 189 -25.77 -4.72 10.97
N SER A 190 -25.37 -3.76 10.14
CA SER A 190 -24.31 -3.94 9.15
C SER A 190 -22.95 -3.62 9.76
N SER A 191 -21.90 -4.19 9.18
CA SER A 191 -20.53 -3.99 9.64
C SER A 191 -19.69 -3.37 8.54
N ARG A 192 -18.88 -2.37 8.91
CA ARG A 192 -17.93 -1.70 8.02
C ARG A 192 -16.51 -2.03 8.41
N ILE A 193 -15.65 -2.30 7.43
CA ILE A 193 -14.23 -2.58 7.70
C ILE A 193 -13.50 -1.26 7.97
N VAL A 194 -12.84 -1.21 9.12
CA VAL A 194 -12.12 -0.02 9.61
C VAL A 194 -10.66 -0.26 9.89
N GLY A 195 -10.20 -1.51 9.84
CA GLY A 195 -8.78 -1.84 9.95
C GLY A 195 -8.46 -3.20 9.35
N PHE A 196 -7.25 -3.30 8.84
CA PHE A 196 -6.67 -4.49 8.24
C PHE A 196 -5.22 -4.63 8.70
N GLU A 197 -5.01 -5.57 9.61
CA GLU A 197 -3.72 -5.84 10.23
C GLU A 197 -3.24 -7.25 9.90
N VAL A 198 -1.92 -7.43 9.91
CA VAL A 198 -1.29 -8.73 9.72
C VAL A 198 -0.14 -8.93 10.71
N THR A 199 -0.06 -10.14 11.27
CA THR A 199 1.10 -10.62 12.01
C THR A 199 1.78 -11.71 11.19
N PRO A 200 2.95 -11.45 10.59
CA PRO A 200 3.66 -12.43 9.79
C PRO A 200 4.44 -13.39 10.70
N ASN A 201 4.31 -14.69 10.42
CA ASN A 201 5.00 -15.76 11.14
C ASN A 201 5.70 -16.68 10.13
N SER A 202 6.79 -17.31 10.57
CA SER A 202 7.51 -18.32 9.79
C SER A 202 7.33 -19.68 10.45
N MET A 203 6.85 -20.67 9.71
CA MET A 203 6.71 -22.03 10.23
C MET A 203 6.90 -23.11 9.16
N LEU A 204 7.67 -24.12 9.50
CA LEU A 204 7.81 -25.34 8.73
C LEU A 204 6.55 -26.18 8.92
N HIS A 205 5.81 -26.39 7.84
CA HIS A 205 4.60 -27.19 7.87
C HIS A 205 4.87 -28.66 7.65
N GLU A 206 4.38 -29.49 8.56
CA GLU A 206 4.39 -30.94 8.41
C GLU A 206 3.00 -31.44 8.04
N TYR A 207 2.97 -32.48 7.22
CA TYR A 207 1.75 -33.14 6.77
C TYR A 207 2.08 -34.59 6.39
N LYS A 208 1.10 -35.49 6.47
CA LYS A 208 1.29 -36.91 6.14
C LYS A 208 1.19 -37.15 4.64
N GLU A 209 0.03 -36.86 4.08
CA GLU A 209 -0.24 -36.93 2.64
C GLU A 209 -0.81 -35.59 2.20
N TRP A 210 -0.37 -35.13 1.02
CA TRP A 210 -0.85 -33.87 0.46
C TRP A 210 -2.09 -34.12 -0.40
N ASP A 211 -3.24 -33.66 0.08
CA ASP A 211 -4.45 -33.56 -0.72
C ASP A 211 -4.58 -32.14 -1.29
N GLU A 212 -4.66 -32.01 -2.62
CA GLU A 212 -4.84 -30.72 -3.29
C GLU A 212 -6.20 -30.08 -3.00
N LYS A 213 -7.23 -30.88 -2.71
CA LYS A 213 -8.60 -30.38 -2.49
C LYS A 213 -8.86 -30.01 -1.02
N ASN A 214 -8.26 -30.75 -0.10
CA ASN A 214 -8.43 -30.52 1.33
C ASN A 214 -7.12 -30.78 2.10
N PRO A 215 -6.10 -29.91 1.96
CA PRO A 215 -4.81 -30.11 2.60
C PRO A 215 -4.96 -30.06 4.13
N GLN A 216 -4.49 -31.13 4.80
CA GLN A 216 -4.51 -31.25 6.26
C GLN A 216 -3.08 -31.15 6.78
N LEU A 217 -2.83 -30.16 7.64
CA LEU A 217 -1.52 -29.91 8.25
C LEU A 217 -1.54 -30.35 9.70
N THR A 218 -0.44 -30.96 10.17
CA THR A 218 -0.31 -31.34 11.59
C THR A 218 0.12 -30.16 12.45
N THR A 219 0.85 -29.19 11.87
CA THR A 219 1.40 -28.04 12.60
C THR A 219 0.41 -26.88 12.77
N CYS A 220 -0.62 -26.79 11.91
CA CYS A 220 -1.62 -25.73 11.96
C CYS A 220 -3.02 -26.33 11.86
N ASN A 221 -3.74 -26.38 12.97
CA ASN A 221 -5.16 -26.72 13.02
C ASN A 221 -5.92 -25.73 13.95
N LYS A 222 -7.23 -25.95 14.10
CA LYS A 222 -8.09 -25.12 14.97
C LYS A 222 -7.66 -25.10 16.44
N ASP A 223 -7.10 -26.20 16.93
CA ASP A 223 -6.68 -26.44 18.31
C ASP A 223 -5.25 -25.92 18.59
N THR A 224 -4.36 -25.90 17.58
CA THR A 224 -2.97 -25.46 17.72
C THR A 224 -2.77 -23.95 17.51
N LYS A 225 -3.83 -23.19 17.22
CA LYS A 225 -3.79 -21.72 16.97
C LYS A 225 -3.03 -20.95 18.07
N ASN A 226 -3.19 -21.33 19.33
CA ASN A 226 -2.56 -20.65 20.47
C ASN A 226 -1.11 -21.09 20.73
N LEU A 227 -0.62 -22.16 20.08
CA LEU A 227 0.73 -22.71 20.25
C LEU A 227 1.74 -22.18 19.23
N ILE A 228 1.28 -21.40 18.23
CA ILE A 228 2.09 -20.87 17.12
C ILE A 228 3.24 -19.98 17.63
N GLN A 229 3.13 -19.43 18.85
CA GLN A 229 4.09 -18.47 19.42
C GLN A 229 5.31 -19.09 20.14
N SER A 230 5.40 -20.41 20.35
CA SER A 230 6.47 -20.93 21.24
C SER A 230 7.26 -22.16 20.77
N ASN A 231 6.76 -22.98 19.83
CA ASN A 231 7.43 -24.24 19.45
C ASN A 231 7.52 -24.50 17.94
N THR A 232 7.38 -23.48 17.09
CA THR A 232 7.41 -23.66 15.63
C THR A 232 8.83 -23.51 15.08
N ILE A 233 9.27 -24.50 14.30
CA ILE A 233 10.53 -24.41 13.55
C ILE A 233 10.30 -23.45 12.38
N PRO A 234 11.12 -22.42 12.17
CA PRO A 234 10.92 -21.49 11.06
C PRO A 234 11.16 -22.14 9.69
N GLN A 235 10.46 -21.66 8.67
CA GLN A 235 10.57 -22.16 7.30
C GLN A 235 11.79 -21.56 6.60
N GLU A 236 12.82 -22.37 6.38
CA GLU A 236 13.99 -22.00 5.59
C GLU A 236 13.68 -21.90 4.09
N VAL A 237 14.39 -20.98 3.42
CA VAL A 237 14.37 -20.81 1.96
C VAL A 237 15.56 -21.53 1.33
N GLU A 238 15.33 -22.75 0.86
CA GLU A 238 16.33 -23.58 0.17
C GLU A 238 15.75 -24.21 -1.10
N GLU A 239 16.62 -24.44 -2.08
CA GLU A 239 16.26 -25.10 -3.33
C GLU A 239 15.79 -26.54 -3.08
N GLY A 240 14.74 -26.95 -3.79
CA GLY A 240 14.19 -28.29 -3.71
C GLY A 240 13.23 -28.51 -2.53
N LYS A 241 13.19 -27.60 -1.54
CA LYS A 241 12.20 -27.63 -0.47
C LYS A 241 10.84 -27.12 -0.95
N GLU A 242 9.80 -27.53 -0.23
CA GLU A 242 8.44 -27.05 -0.43
C GLU A 242 8.08 -26.04 0.66
N ILE A 243 7.40 -24.97 0.27
CA ILE A 243 6.84 -23.98 1.18
C ILE A 243 5.33 -24.09 1.09
N VAL A 244 4.69 -24.34 2.23
CA VAL A 244 3.23 -24.27 2.36
C VAL A 244 2.88 -22.90 2.91
N PHE A 245 2.02 -22.18 2.21
CA PHE A 245 1.50 -20.89 2.66
C PHE A 245 0.16 -21.09 3.34
N THR A 246 0.02 -20.53 4.53
CA THR A 246 -1.19 -20.62 5.35
C THR A 246 -1.54 -19.26 5.91
N TYR A 247 -2.79 -19.11 6.35
CA TYR A 247 -3.24 -17.90 7.00
C TYR A 247 -4.32 -18.20 8.03
N ASP A 248 -4.49 -17.29 8.97
CA ASP A 248 -5.66 -17.25 9.83
C ASP A 248 -6.33 -15.89 9.76
N VAL A 249 -7.61 -15.86 10.08
CA VAL A 249 -8.42 -14.64 10.08
C VAL A 249 -9.11 -14.53 11.42
N THR A 250 -9.00 -13.36 12.02
CA THR A 250 -9.70 -12.97 13.23
C THR A 250 -10.42 -11.66 13.03
N PHE A 251 -11.63 -11.56 13.59
CA PHE A 251 -12.39 -10.32 13.57
C PHE A 251 -12.37 -9.65 14.93
N LYS A 252 -12.21 -8.32 14.94
CA LYS A 252 -12.26 -7.53 16.17
C LYS A 252 -13.13 -6.30 15.98
N GLU A 253 -14.12 -6.13 16.84
CA GLU A 253 -14.94 -4.93 16.87
C GLU A 253 -14.12 -3.71 17.35
N SER A 254 -14.39 -2.56 16.74
CA SER A 254 -13.69 -1.30 16.98
C SER A 254 -14.66 -0.13 17.05
N GLU A 255 -14.37 0.81 17.95
CA GLU A 255 -15.13 2.06 18.10
C GLU A 255 -14.80 3.09 17.00
N ILE A 256 -13.78 2.83 16.17
CA ILE A 256 -13.38 3.71 15.06
C ILE A 256 -14.48 3.75 14.01
N LYS A 257 -14.99 4.94 13.72
CA LYS A 257 -15.98 5.15 12.66
C LYS A 257 -15.33 5.03 11.28
N TRP A 258 -16.09 4.56 10.29
CA TRP A 258 -15.61 4.39 8.90
C TRP A 258 -14.98 5.67 8.32
N ALA A 259 -15.49 6.85 8.64
CA ALA A 259 -14.93 8.12 8.14
C ALA A 259 -13.50 8.39 8.61
N SER A 260 -13.11 7.88 9.79
CA SER A 260 -11.81 8.08 10.43
C SER A 260 -10.85 6.90 10.23
N ARG A 261 -11.26 5.88 9.48
CA ARG A 261 -10.52 4.62 9.36
C ARG A 261 -9.13 4.77 8.75
N TRP A 262 -8.90 5.83 7.96
CA TRP A 262 -7.61 6.13 7.36
C TRP A 262 -6.64 6.85 8.29
N ASP A 263 -7.13 7.49 9.37
CA ASP A 263 -6.29 8.33 10.25
C ASP A 263 -5.15 7.51 10.86
N THR A 264 -5.45 6.27 11.28
CA THR A 264 -4.45 5.34 11.81
C THR A 264 -3.35 5.05 10.79
N TYR A 265 -3.68 4.99 9.51
CA TYR A 265 -2.77 4.67 8.40
C TYR A 265 -1.93 5.86 7.92
N LEU A 266 -2.38 7.09 8.17
CA LEU A 266 -1.70 8.31 7.75
C LEU A 266 -0.64 8.77 8.76
N LEU A 267 -0.77 8.41 10.02
CA LEU A 267 0.16 8.80 11.11
C LEU A 267 1.52 8.07 11.07
N MET A 268 1.88 7.47 9.93
CA MET A 268 2.75 6.29 9.88
C MET A 268 4.03 6.43 9.07
N ASN A 269 4.12 7.48 8.29
CA ASN A 269 5.24 7.74 7.40
C ASN A 269 5.43 9.25 7.42
N ASP A 270 6.59 9.76 7.86
CA ASP A 270 7.01 11.05 7.30
C ASP A 270 8.45 11.52 7.47
N ASP A 271 9.39 10.76 8.06
CA ASP A 271 10.71 11.38 8.26
C ASP A 271 11.64 11.35 7.03
N GLN A 272 11.48 10.38 6.10
CA GLN A 272 12.45 10.18 5.01
C GLN A 272 12.10 10.83 3.67
N ILE A 273 10.85 11.23 3.42
CA ILE A 273 10.42 11.70 2.08
C ILE A 273 10.43 13.23 1.98
N HIS A 274 10.23 13.96 3.08
CA HIS A 274 10.12 15.43 3.04
C HIS A 274 11.39 16.15 2.61
N TRP A 275 12.57 15.66 3.01
CA TRP A 275 13.82 16.37 2.74
C TRP A 275 14.17 16.40 1.24
N PHE A 276 13.79 15.38 0.45
CA PHE A 276 14.02 15.38 -1.00
C PHE A 276 13.19 16.45 -1.72
N SER A 277 11.91 16.60 -1.36
CA SER A 277 11.04 17.65 -1.89
C SER A 277 11.53 19.04 -1.48
N ILE A 278 12.03 19.19 -0.25
CA ILE A 278 12.63 20.45 0.23
C ILE A 278 13.87 20.79 -0.60
N ILE A 279 14.80 19.86 -0.81
CA ILE A 279 16.00 20.09 -1.64
C ILE A 279 15.62 20.44 -3.08
N ASN A 280 14.69 19.70 -3.68
CA ASN A 280 14.25 19.96 -5.04
C ASN A 280 13.63 21.37 -5.18
N SER A 281 12.77 21.78 -4.24
CA SER A 281 12.23 23.14 -4.22
C SER A 281 13.32 24.21 -4.00
N LEU A 282 14.31 23.94 -3.15
CA LEU A 282 15.41 24.85 -2.85
C LEU A 282 16.31 25.06 -4.09
N MET A 283 16.63 23.97 -4.81
CA MET A 283 17.40 24.06 -6.05
C MET A 283 16.67 24.93 -7.10
N ILE A 284 15.36 24.73 -7.29
CA ILE A 284 14.56 25.53 -8.24
C ILE A 284 14.60 27.02 -7.87
N VAL A 285 14.45 27.36 -6.59
CA VAL A 285 14.50 28.75 -6.11
C VAL A 285 15.89 29.38 -6.32
N LEU A 286 16.98 28.65 -6.06
CA LEU A 286 18.35 29.11 -6.31
C LEU A 286 18.61 29.35 -7.80
N PHE A 287 18.14 28.48 -8.69
CA PHE A 287 18.29 28.68 -10.13
C PHE A 287 17.49 29.88 -10.64
N LEU A 288 16.23 30.03 -10.22
CA LEU A 288 15.38 31.14 -10.64
C LEU A 288 15.93 32.49 -10.12
N SER A 289 16.36 32.55 -8.86
CA SER A 289 16.98 33.75 -8.29
C SER A 289 18.29 34.11 -9.00
N GLY A 290 19.14 33.12 -9.32
CA GLY A 290 20.37 33.34 -10.09
C GLY A 290 20.09 33.88 -11.51
N MET A 291 19.07 33.36 -12.18
CA MET A 291 18.65 33.85 -13.49
C MET A 291 18.15 35.30 -13.42
N VAL A 292 17.31 35.63 -12.42
CA VAL A 292 16.83 37.00 -12.20
C VAL A 292 17.98 37.95 -11.89
N ALA A 293 18.93 37.54 -11.03
CA ALA A 293 20.11 38.33 -10.70
C ALA A 293 20.98 38.59 -11.93
N MET A 294 21.19 37.59 -12.80
CA MET A 294 21.93 37.75 -14.06
C MET A 294 21.23 38.75 -14.99
N ILE A 295 19.90 38.65 -15.14
CA ILE A 295 19.11 39.58 -15.97
C ILE A 295 19.25 41.00 -15.39
N MET A 296 19.05 41.16 -14.08
CA MET A 296 19.14 42.46 -13.41
C MET A 296 20.55 43.07 -13.54
N MET A 297 21.60 42.27 -13.37
CA MET A 297 22.97 42.71 -13.54
C MET A 297 23.23 43.13 -14.99
N ARG A 298 22.76 42.36 -15.98
CA ARG A 298 22.90 42.69 -17.40
C ARG A 298 22.16 43.97 -17.77
N THR A 299 20.95 44.20 -17.25
CA THR A 299 20.20 45.44 -17.49
C THR A 299 20.88 46.63 -16.82
N LEU A 300 21.33 46.49 -15.57
CA LEU A 300 21.97 47.56 -14.81
C LEU A 300 23.31 47.99 -15.44
N TYR A 301 24.14 47.04 -15.87
CA TYR A 301 25.39 47.37 -16.60
C TYR A 301 25.10 48.10 -17.92
N LYS A 302 24.07 47.69 -18.66
CA LYS A 302 23.67 48.35 -19.91
C LYS A 302 23.18 49.78 -19.65
N ASP A 303 22.38 49.97 -18.61
CA ASP A 303 21.85 51.29 -18.25
C ASP A 303 22.98 52.23 -17.78
N ILE A 304 23.88 51.78 -16.90
CA ILE A 304 25.05 52.58 -16.49
C ILE A 304 25.90 52.99 -17.69
N SER A 305 26.15 52.06 -18.63
CA SER A 305 26.90 52.36 -19.85
C SER A 305 26.23 53.45 -20.68
N ASN A 306 24.91 53.37 -20.83
CA ASN A 306 24.12 54.38 -21.56
C ASN A 306 24.15 55.75 -20.85
N TYR A 307 24.00 55.79 -19.53
CA TYR A 307 24.08 57.04 -18.76
C TYR A 307 25.47 57.69 -18.86
N ASN A 308 26.55 56.92 -18.75
CA ASN A 308 27.92 57.44 -18.89
C ASN A 308 28.18 58.01 -20.30
N GLN A 309 27.62 57.39 -21.34
CA GLN A 309 27.70 57.93 -22.71
C GLN A 309 26.92 59.24 -22.87
N LEU A 310 25.74 59.35 -22.27
CA LEU A 310 24.94 60.58 -22.28
C LEU A 310 25.66 61.71 -21.54
N GLU A 311 26.23 61.45 -20.36
CA GLU A 311 26.98 62.44 -19.60
C GLU A 311 28.20 62.95 -20.40
N THR A 312 28.95 62.05 -21.03
CA THR A 312 30.11 62.41 -21.88
C THR A 312 29.70 63.27 -23.07
N LYS A 313 28.62 62.93 -23.78
CA LYS A 313 28.08 63.75 -24.88
C LYS A 313 27.63 65.13 -24.41
N THR A 314 27.05 65.21 -23.21
CA THR A 314 26.57 66.48 -22.63
C THR A 314 27.73 67.36 -22.20
N ARG A 315 28.81 66.80 -21.64
CA ARG A 315 30.05 67.52 -21.32
C ARG A 315 30.77 68.03 -22.57
N LEU A 316 30.80 67.24 -23.66
CA LEU A 316 31.38 67.67 -24.93
C LEU A 316 30.59 68.82 -25.58
N ARG A 317 29.25 68.84 -25.47
CA ARG A 317 28.42 69.96 -25.91
C ARG A 317 28.53 71.23 -25.05
N LYS A 318 29.06 71.12 -23.83
CA LYS A 318 29.24 72.24 -22.89
C LYS A 318 30.66 72.81 -22.88
N LYS A 319 31.60 72.28 -23.67
CA LYS A 319 32.89 72.96 -23.91
C LYS A 319 32.67 74.06 -24.96
N PRO A 320 32.88 75.34 -24.62
CA PRO A 320 32.73 76.46 -25.56
C PRO A 320 33.78 76.44 -26.67
#